data_AF-A0A957UCL7-F1
#
_entry.id   AF-A0A957UCL7-F1
#
_cell.length_a   1.000
_cell.length_b   1.000
_cell.length_c   1.000
_cell.angle_alpha   90.00
_cell.angle_beta   90.00
_cell.angle_gamma   90.00
#
_symmetry.space_group_name_H-M   'P 1'
#
loop_
_entity.id
_entity.type
_entity.pdbx_description
1 polymer ?
#
loop_
_entity_poly.entity_id
_entity_poly.type
_entity_poly.pdbx_seq_one_letter_code
_entity_poly.pdbx_strand_id
1 'polypeptide(L)' 'ETGVNVLAVRRDKRTLDTNPGGEFIIRHADELVCLGTPEQLSRMATLADDGRRRLKLAS' A
#
# COMPACT_ATOMS: atom_id res chain seq x y z
N GLU A 1 10.24 7.24 6.49
CA GLU A 1 9.86 7.46 5.08
C GLU A 1 10.30 6.26 4.25
N THR A 2 9.41 5.65 3.46
CA THR A 2 9.69 4.40 2.71
C THR A 2 10.13 4.64 1.26
N GLY A 3 10.01 5.87 0.76
CA GLY A 3 10.25 6.21 -0.65
C GLY A 3 9.20 5.64 -1.62
N VAL A 4 8.15 5.01 -1.10
CA VAL A 4 7.01 4.48 -1.86
C VAL A 4 5.93 5.55 -1.95
N ASN A 5 5.37 5.73 -3.14
CA ASN A 5 4.21 6.59 -3.33
C ASN A 5 2.92 5.78 -3.17
N VAL A 6 1.99 6.23 -2.34
CA VAL A 6 0.69 5.57 -2.15
C VAL A 6 -0.33 6.28 -3.05
N LEU A 7 -0.77 5.59 -4.09
CA LEU A 7 -1.68 6.15 -5.09
C LEU A 7 -3.14 6.05 -4.66
N ALA A 8 -3.49 4.98 -3.94
CA ALA A 8 -4.83 4.79 -3.44
C ALA A 8 -4.86 3.89 -2.20
N VAL A 9 -5.93 4.03 -1.41
CA VAL A 9 -6.24 3.14 -0.29
C VAL A 9 -7.61 2.54 -0.50
N ARG A 10 -7.68 1.19 -0.48
CA ARG A 10 -8.93 0.47 -0.46
C ARG A 10 -9.26 0.03 0.97
N ARG A 11 -10.44 0.43 1.45
CA ARG A 11 -10.97 0.06 2.77
C ARG A 11 -12.25 -0.75 2.63
N ASP A 12 -12.36 -1.83 3.41
CA ASP A 12 -13.54 -2.71 3.49
C ASP A 12 -14.05 -3.23 2.14
N LYS A 13 -13.16 -3.37 1.15
CA LYS A 13 -13.48 -3.75 -0.25
C LYS A 13 -14.52 -2.84 -0.94
N ARG A 14 -14.82 -1.65 -0.39
CA ARG A 14 -15.91 -0.79 -0.86
C ARG A 14 -15.45 0.61 -1.21
N THR A 15 -14.55 1.18 -0.41
CA THR A 15 -14.10 2.56 -0.60
C THR A 15 -12.71 2.56 -1.18
N LEU A 16 -12.53 3.24 -2.31
CA LEU A 16 -11.23 3.52 -2.91
C LEU A 16 -10.98 5.03 -2.78
N ASP A 17 -10.05 5.41 -1.92
CA ASP A 17 -9.56 6.78 -1.81
C ASP A 17 -8.37 6.94 -2.74
N THR A 18 -8.49 7.75 -3.80
CA THR A 18 -7.56 7.78 -4.94
C THR A 18 -6.48 8.85 -4.85
N ASN A 19 -6.29 9.49 -3.69
CA ASN A 19 -5.14 10.37 -3.43
C ASN A 19 -5.01 10.66 -1.93
N PRO A 20 -4.59 9.69 -1.11
CA PRO A 20 -4.42 9.91 0.32
C PRO A 20 -3.35 10.98 0.56
N GLY A 21 -3.75 12.14 1.09
CA GLY A 21 -2.82 13.18 1.49
C GLY A 21 -1.95 12.76 2.68
N GLY A 22 -0.96 13.57 3.06
CA GLY A 22 -0.04 13.27 4.17
C GLY A 22 -0.72 13.06 5.53
N GLU A 23 -1.92 13.60 5.71
CA GLU A 23 -2.74 13.45 6.93
C GLU A 23 -3.60 12.18 6.93
N PHE A 24 -3.52 11.34 5.89
CA PHE A 24 -4.33 10.13 5.79
C PHE A 24 -3.91 9.10 6.83
N ILE A 25 -4.83 8.73 7.72
CA ILE A 25 -4.59 7.70 8.74
C ILE A 25 -4.92 6.31 8.16
N ILE A 26 -3.88 5.52 7.93
CA ILE A 26 -3.96 4.11 7.55
C ILE A 26 -4.47 3.29 8.76
N ARG A 27 -5.34 2.33 8.48
CA ARG A 27 -5.94 1.44 9.48
C ARG A 27 -5.59 -0.02 9.19
N HIS A 28 -5.73 -0.86 10.20
CA HIS A 28 -5.60 -2.30 10.03
C HIS A 28 -6.57 -2.81 8.94
N ALA A 29 -6.08 -3.71 8.08
CA ALA A 29 -6.78 -4.26 6.92
C ALA A 29 -7.04 -3.28 5.74
N ASP A 30 -6.52 -2.05 5.78
CA ASP A 30 -6.45 -1.22 4.58
C ASP A 30 -5.53 -1.88 3.54
N GLU A 31 -5.95 -1.82 2.28
CA GLU A 31 -5.16 -2.30 1.15
C GLU A 31 -4.60 -1.10 0.40
N LEU A 32 -3.27 -0.97 0.39
CA LEU A 32 -2.59 0.15 -0.25
C LEU A 32 -2.23 -0.20 -1.70
N VAL A 33 -2.51 0.72 -2.62
CA VAL A 33 -2.00 0.69 -3.99
C VAL A 33 -0.75 1.57 -4.03
N CYS A 34 0.39 0.92 -4.17
CA CYS A 34 1.70 1.54 -4.04
C CYS A 34 2.47 1.57 -5.37
N LEU A 35 3.25 2.62 -5.57
CA LEU A 35 4.20 2.78 -6.67
C LEU A 35 5.62 3.00 -6.11
N GLY A 36 6.58 2.22 -6.60
CA GLY A 36 7.97 2.29 -6.21
C GLY A 36 8.79 1.19 -6.90
N THR A 37 10.08 1.12 -6.61
CA THR A 37 10.94 0.02 -7.08
C THR A 37 10.59 -1.29 -6.37
N PRO A 38 10.93 -2.46 -6.93
CA PRO A 38 10.70 -3.74 -6.27
C PRO A 38 11.28 -3.82 -4.84
N GLU A 39 12.45 -3.22 -4.61
CA GLU A 39 13.10 -3.19 -3.30
C GLU A 39 12.30 -2.33 -2.30
N GLN A 40 11.80 -1.19 -2.74
CA GLN A 40 10.96 -0.31 -1.92
C GLN A 40 9.63 -0.98 -1.58
N LEU A 41 8.98 -1.62 -2.56
CA LEU A 41 7.74 -2.36 -2.36
C LEU A 41 7.93 -3.57 -1.44
N SER A 42 9.05 -4.28 -1.55
CA SER A 42 9.38 -5.40 -0.66
C SER A 42 9.56 -4.96 0.79
N ARG A 43 10.25 -3.83 1.01
CA ARG A 43 10.36 -3.21 2.34
C ARG A 43 8.99 -2.77 2.87
N MET A 44 8.16 -2.17 2.03
CA MET A 44 6.80 -1.75 2.39
C MET A 44 5.93 -2.94 2.81
N ALA A 45 5.97 -4.05 2.06
CA ALA A 45 5.25 -5.28 2.41
C ALA A 45 5.71 -5.85 3.76
N THR A 46 7.01 -5.79 4.05
CA THR A 46 7.57 -6.20 5.35
C THR A 46 7.08 -5.30 6.49
N LEU A 47 7.05 -3.98 6.28
CA LEU A 47 6.55 -3.01 7.27
C LEU A 47 5.06 -3.17 7.55
N ALA A 48 4.28 -3.51 6.52
CA ALA A 48 2.85 -3.77 6.63
C ALA A 48 2.52 -5.15 7.22
N ASP A 49 3.54 -5.97 7.54
CA ASP A 49 3.40 -7.39 7.87
C ASP A 49 2.47 -8.13 6.88
N ASP A 50 2.61 -7.81 5.59
CA ASP A 50 1.82 -8.44 4.54
C ASP A 50 2.34 -9.87 4.32
N GLY A 51 1.85 -10.79 5.15
CA GLY A 51 2.20 -12.22 5.15
C GLY A 51 1.83 -12.94 3.85
N ARG A 52 1.20 -12.26 2.89
CA ARG A 52 0.99 -12.75 1.53
C ARG A 52 2.29 -12.55 0.74
N ARG A 53 3.19 -13.53 0.80
CA ARG A 53 4.48 -13.63 0.07
C ARG A 53 4.44 -13.49 -1.47
N ARG A 54 3.35 -13.02 -2.08
CA ARG A 54 3.26 -12.67 -3.49
C ARG A 54 2.74 -11.24 -3.61
N LEU A 55 3.67 -10.29 -3.70
CA LEU A 55 3.42 -9.05 -4.43
C LEU A 55 2.84 -9.45 -5.80
N LYS A 56 1.52 -9.32 -5.96
CA LYS A 56 0.89 -9.44 -7.26
C LYS A 56 1.21 -8.15 -7.99
N LEU A 57 2.27 -8.19 -8.80
CA LEU A 57 2.52 -7.15 -9.78
C LEU A 57 1.27 -7.05 -10.65
N ALA A 58 0.69 -5.86 -10.76
CA ALA A 58 -0.35 -5.61 -11.74
C ALA A 58 0.29 -5.79 -13.12
N SER A 59 -0.14 -6.82 -13.84
CA SER A 59 0.20 -7.10 -15.23
C SER A 59 -0.61 -6.22 -16.17
#